data_AF-A0A2V3WIU2-F1
#
_entry.id   AF-A0A2V3WIU2-F1
#
_cell.length_a   1.000
_cell.length_b   1.000
_cell.length_c   1.000
_cell.angle_alpha   90.00
_cell.angle_beta   90.00
_cell.angle_gamma   90.00
#
_symmetry.space_group_name_H-M   'P 1'
#
loop_
_entity.id
_entity.type
_entity.pdbx_description
1 polymer ?
#
loop_
_entity_poly.entity_id
_entity_poly.type
_entity_poly.pdbx_seq_one_letter_code
_entity_poly.pdbx_strand_id
1 'polypeptide(L)'
;MSDRKKALDMALKTIEKQFGKGSIMKLGERANQKIATVSTGSLALDIALGVGGYPRGRVVEIYGPESSGKTTVSLHAIAAAQKNGGTAAFIDAEHGVSCF
;
A
#
# COMPACT_ATOMS: atom_id res chain seq x y z
N MET A 1 30.98 21.86 -16.90
CA MET A 1 29.78 21.14 -16.39
C MET A 1 29.99 19.62 -16.19
N SER A 2 31.23 19.09 -16.16
CA SER A 2 31.50 17.63 -16.10
C SER A 2 31.72 17.10 -14.67
N ASP A 3 32.44 17.83 -13.81
CA ASP A 3 32.98 17.24 -12.57
C ASP A 3 31.93 17.10 -11.46
N ARG A 4 30.99 18.05 -11.39
CA ARG A 4 29.87 17.98 -10.45
C ARG A 4 28.96 16.77 -10.73
N LYS A 5 28.78 16.39 -12.01
CA LYS A 5 27.98 15.24 -12.40
C LYS A 5 28.69 13.92 -12.08
N LYS A 6 30.00 13.84 -12.36
CA LYS A 6 30.83 12.69 -11.99
C LYS A 6 30.90 12.46 -10.48
N ALA A 7 31.06 13.54 -9.69
CA ALA A 7 31.05 13.46 -8.23
C ALA A 7 29.70 12.97 -7.69
N LEU A 8 28.60 13.46 -8.26
CA LEU A 8 27.24 13.02 -7.92
C LEU A 8 27.05 11.53 -8.23
N ASP A 9 27.44 11.07 -9.42
CA ASP A 9 27.29 9.65 -9.81
C ASP A 9 28.16 8.70 -8.95
N MET A 10 29.35 9.14 -8.51
CA MET A 10 30.17 8.38 -7.55
C MET A 10 29.54 8.32 -6.16
N ALA A 11 28.98 9.43 -5.67
CA ALA A 11 28.28 9.45 -4.39
C ALA A 11 27.07 8.52 -4.41
N LEU A 12 26.27 8.56 -5.49
CA LEU A 12 25.12 7.66 -5.68
C LEU A 12 25.55 6.18 -5.65
N LYS A 13 26.60 5.81 -6.38
CA LYS A 13 27.15 4.44 -6.37
C LYS A 13 27.66 4.00 -5.00
N THR A 14 28.24 4.92 -4.24
CA THR A 14 28.76 4.61 -2.90
C THR A 14 27.62 4.29 -1.94
N ILE A 15 26.53 5.06 -2.02
CA ILE A 15 25.32 4.85 -1.22
C ILE A 15 24.63 3.52 -1.62
N GLU A 16 24.54 3.21 -2.91
CA GLU A 16 24.00 1.91 -3.35
C GLU A 16 24.86 0.71 -2.91
N LYS A 17 26.19 0.84 -2.91
CA LYS A 17 27.09 -0.23 -2.46
C LYS A 17 27.00 -0.48 -0.96
N GLN A 18 26.83 0.58 -0.15
CA GLN A 18 26.76 0.47 1.31
C GLN A 18 25.38 0.03 1.81
N PHE A 19 24.29 0.52 1.20
CA PHE A 19 22.93 0.34 1.71
C PHE A 19 22.05 -0.56 0.82
N GLY A 20 22.61 -1.12 -0.26
CA GLY A 20 21.92 -1.99 -1.20
C GLY A 20 21.29 -1.25 -2.39
N LYS A 21 20.91 -2.02 -3.42
CA LYS A 21 20.27 -1.47 -4.63
C LYS A 21 18.95 -0.78 -4.26
N GLY A 22 18.79 0.45 -4.71
CA GLY A 22 17.58 1.24 -4.47
C GLY A 22 17.53 2.02 -3.15
N SER A 23 18.65 2.09 -2.43
CA SER A 23 18.82 2.98 -1.27
C SER A 23 18.80 4.47 -1.65
N ILE A 24 19.11 4.80 -2.90
CA ILE A 24 19.00 6.15 -3.46
C ILE A 24 18.58 6.09 -4.93
N MET A 25 17.62 6.92 -5.32
CA MET A 25 17.07 6.94 -6.68
C MET A 25 16.69 8.37 -7.06
N LYS A 26 16.69 8.70 -8.35
CA LYS A 26 16.09 9.96 -8.81
C LYS A 26 14.57 9.83 -8.78
N LEU A 27 13.89 10.84 -8.22
CA LEU A 27 12.43 10.88 -8.07
C LEU A 27 11.70 10.70 -9.43
N GLY A 28 12.30 11.13 -10.53
CA GLY A 28 11.76 11.01 -11.90
C GLY A 28 12.14 9.73 -12.66
N GLU A 29 13.04 8.88 -12.14
CA GLU A 29 13.32 7.56 -12.74
C GLU A 29 12.26 6.51 -12.38
N ARG A 30 11.30 6.85 -11.52
CA ARG A 30 10.07 6.07 -11.36
C ARG A 30 9.21 6.23 -12.60
N ALA A 31 9.37 5.32 -13.56
CA ALA A 31 8.26 4.97 -14.44
C ALA A 31 7.09 4.53 -13.53
N ASN A 32 6.06 5.37 -13.41
CA ASN A 32 4.73 5.06 -12.84
C ASN A 32 4.71 3.76 -12.02
N GLN A 33 5.18 3.79 -10.77
CA GLN A 33 4.95 2.65 -9.90
C GLN A 33 3.44 2.58 -9.67
N LYS A 34 2.77 1.73 -10.46
CA LYS A 34 1.37 1.37 -10.24
C LYS A 34 1.29 0.86 -8.81
N ILE A 35 0.68 1.65 -7.94
CA ILE A 35 0.45 1.26 -6.55
C ILE A 35 -0.42 0.02 -6.64
N ALA A 36 0.08 -1.11 -6.14
CA ALA A 36 -0.70 -2.33 -6.08
C ALA A 36 -1.89 -2.07 -5.16
N THR A 37 -3.09 -2.49 -5.56
CA THR A 37 -4.32 -2.32 -4.79
C THR A 37 -4.93 -3.66 -4.40
N VAL A 38 -5.75 -3.64 -3.35
CA VAL A 38 -6.62 -4.75 -2.94
C VAL A 38 -8.05 -4.27 -3.07
N SER A 39 -8.90 -5.00 -3.78
CA SER A 39 -10.32 -4.63 -3.93
C SER A 39 -10.99 -4.49 -2.56
N THR A 40 -11.87 -3.49 -2.44
CA THR A 40 -12.67 -3.28 -1.25
C THR A 40 -13.79 -4.32 -1.07
N GLY A 41 -14.04 -5.15 -2.09
CA GLY A 41 -15.20 -6.03 -2.16
C GLY A 41 -16.46 -5.33 -2.71
N SER A 42 -16.41 -4.01 -2.92
CA SER A 42 -17.48 -3.24 -3.56
C SER A 42 -16.95 -2.52 -4.79
N LEU A 43 -17.51 -2.84 -5.96
CA LEU A 43 -17.13 -2.20 -7.23
C LEU A 43 -17.34 -0.69 -7.19
N ALA A 44 -18.42 -0.23 -6.57
CA ALA A 44 -18.70 1.20 -6.44
C ALA A 44 -17.63 1.93 -5.61
N LEU A 45 -17.15 1.30 -4.54
CA LEU A 45 -16.11 1.87 -3.69
C LEU A 45 -14.73 1.83 -4.37
N ASP A 46 -14.42 0.76 -5.10
CA ASP A 46 -13.17 0.67 -5.88
C ASP A 46 -13.09 1.78 -6.94
N ILE A 47 -14.22 2.09 -7.59
CA ILE A 47 -14.33 3.20 -8.55
C ILE A 47 -14.19 4.55 -7.83
N ALA A 48 -14.87 4.73 -6.70
CA ALA A 48 -14.83 5.97 -5.93
C ALA A 48 -13.41 6.30 -5.40
N LEU A 49 -12.62 5.27 -5.06
CA LEU A 49 -11.23 5.43 -4.66
C LEU A 49 -10.31 5.82 -5.84
N GLY A 50 -10.74 5.67 -7.09
CA GLY A 50 -10.02 6.07 -8.30
C GLY A 50 -8.77 5.24 -8.64
N VAL A 51 -8.26 4.47 -7.68
CA VAL A 51 -7.10 3.58 -7.84
C VAL A 51 -7.50 2.10 -7.91
N GLY A 52 -8.80 1.78 -7.82
CA GLY A 52 -9.33 0.42 -7.94
C GLY A 52 -9.25 -0.41 -6.66
N GLY A 53 -9.26 0.24 -5.48
CA GLY A 53 -9.28 -0.43 -4.18
C GLY A 53 -8.33 0.19 -3.16
N TYR A 54 -8.04 -0.54 -2.08
CA TYR A 54 -7.11 -0.12 -1.03
C TYR A 54 -5.65 -0.19 -1.49
N PRO A 55 -4.87 0.90 -1.38
CA PRO A 55 -3.47 0.90 -1.78
C PRO A 55 -2.59 0.10 -0.82
N ARG A 56 -1.80 -0.85 -1.35
CA ARG A 56 -0.84 -1.64 -0.56
C ARG A 56 0.33 -0.77 -0.09
N GLY A 57 0.83 -1.07 1.10
CA GLY A 57 1.94 -0.32 1.71
C GLY A 57 1.55 1.08 2.20
N ARG A 58 0.26 1.32 2.40
CA ARG A 58 -0.31 2.57 2.93
C ARG A 58 -1.25 2.27 4.09
N VAL A 59 -1.46 3.26 4.93
CA VAL A 59 -2.47 3.22 5.99
C VAL A 59 -3.78 3.76 5.42
N VAL A 60 -4.88 3.05 5.72
CA VAL A 60 -6.25 3.44 5.35
C VAL A 60 -7.06 3.50 6.63
N GLU A 61 -7.81 4.58 6.82
CA GLU A 61 -8.71 4.77 7.97
C GLU A 61 -10.17 4.70 7.48
N ILE A 62 -10.98 3.90 8.17
CA ILE A 62 -12.43 3.77 7.91
C ILE A 62 -13.14 4.21 9.19
N TYR A 63 -13.79 5.37 9.15
CA TYR A 63 -14.53 5.93 10.28
C TYR A 63 -16.01 6.10 9.93
N GLY A 64 -16.86 6.16 10.96
CA GLY A 64 -18.31 6.31 10.78
C GLY A 64 -19.10 5.91 12.02
N PRO A 65 -20.42 6.17 12.03
CA PRO A 65 -21.32 5.86 13.15
C PRO A 65 -21.28 4.38 13.57
N GLU A 66 -21.77 4.08 14.78
CA GLU A 66 -22.01 2.69 15.17
C GLU A 66 -22.96 2.01 14.17
N SER A 67 -22.72 0.73 13.87
CA SER A 67 -23.50 -0.04 12.89
C SER A 67 -23.40 0.46 11.43
N SER A 68 -22.48 1.37 11.10
CA SER A 68 -22.27 1.85 9.71
C SER A 68 -21.54 0.83 8.81
N GLY A 69 -21.21 -0.36 9.32
CA GLY A 69 -20.55 -1.42 8.54
C GLY A 69 -19.02 -1.31 8.43
N LYS A 70 -18.34 -0.55 9.31
CA LYS A 70 -16.86 -0.40 9.30
C LYS A 70 -16.14 -1.76 9.30
N THR A 71 -16.46 -2.60 10.28
CA THR A 71 -15.89 -3.95 10.41
C THR A 71 -16.22 -4.82 9.21
N THR A 72 -17.46 -4.73 8.70
CA THR A 72 -17.89 -5.45 7.51
C THR A 72 -17.05 -5.10 6.28
N VAL A 73 -16.79 -3.81 6.05
CA VAL A 73 -15.95 -3.37 4.92
C VAL A 73 -14.49 -3.82 5.10
N SER A 74 -13.94 -3.76 6.32
CA SER A 74 -12.61 -4.27 6.63
C SER A 74 -12.49 -5.79 6.40
N LEU A 75 -13.52 -6.57 6.77
CA LEU A 75 -13.56 -8.01 6.54
C LEU A 75 -13.66 -8.35 5.04
N HIS A 76 -14.39 -7.55 4.24
CA HIS A 76 -14.39 -7.72 2.78
C HIS A 76 -13.01 -7.48 2.17
N ALA A 77 -12.25 -6.50 2.68
CA ALA A 77 -10.86 -6.27 2.26
C ALA A 77 -9.98 -7.50 2.53
N ILE A 78 -10.17 -8.12 3.71
CA ILE A 78 -9.47 -9.35 4.10
C ILE A 78 -9.84 -10.50 3.18
N ALA A 79 -11.13 -10.72 2.94
CA ALA A 79 -11.60 -11.77 2.03
C ALA A 79 -11.05 -11.57 0.60
N ALA A 80 -11.01 -10.33 0.10
CA ALA A 80 -10.42 -10.02 -1.20
C ALA A 80 -8.90 -10.28 -1.22
N ALA A 81 -8.18 -9.98 -0.15
CA ALA A 81 -6.77 -10.30 -0.02
C ALA A 81 -6.52 -11.83 0.00
N GLN A 82 -7.32 -12.57 0.75
CA GLN A 82 -7.25 -14.04 0.85
C GLN A 82 -7.60 -14.73 -0.47
N LYS A 83 -8.63 -14.26 -1.18
CA LYS A 83 -9.01 -14.76 -2.51
C LYS A 83 -7.87 -14.66 -3.52
N ASN A 84 -7.02 -13.65 -3.38
CA ASN A 84 -5.84 -13.45 -4.22
C ASN A 84 -4.58 -14.18 -3.68
N GLY A 85 -4.75 -15.13 -2.75
CA GLY A 85 -3.66 -15.92 -2.16
C GLY A 85 -2.82 -15.18 -1.11
N GLY A 86 -3.30 -14.03 -0.62
CA GLY A 86 -2.63 -13.26 0.42
C GLY A 86 -3.02 -13.70 1.84
N THR A 87 -2.16 -13.42 2.80
CA THR A 87 -2.45 -13.58 4.23
C THR A 87 -2.86 -12.25 4.82
N ALA A 88 -3.85 -12.25 5.71
CA ALA A 88 -4.30 -11.07 6.45
C ALA A 88 -4.28 -11.36 7.95
N ALA A 89 -4.14 -10.30 8.74
CA ALA A 89 -4.30 -10.33 10.19
C ALA A 89 -5.41 -9.37 10.58
N PHE A 90 -6.28 -9.79 11.49
CA PHE A 90 -7.30 -8.96 12.10
C PHE A 90 -6.98 -8.81 13.58
N ILE A 91 -6.87 -7.58 14.06
CA ILE A 91 -6.61 -7.28 15.47
C ILE A 91 -7.92 -6.73 16.04
N ASP A 92 -8.67 -7.59 16.72
CA ASP A 92 -9.90 -7.19 17.39
C ASP A 92 -9.58 -6.56 18.76
N ALA A 93 -9.67 -5.23 18.84
CA ALA A 93 -9.58 -4.50 20.09
C ALA A 93 -10.96 -4.31 20.76
N GLU A 94 -12.05 -4.54 20.04
CA GLU A 94 -13.43 -4.25 20.48
C GLU A 94 -14.13 -5.50 21.06
N HIS A 95 -13.48 -6.67 21.06
CA HIS A 95 -14.03 -7.97 21.49
C HIS A 95 -15.37 -8.31 20.81
N GLY A 96 -15.59 -7.78 19.61
CA GLY A 96 -16.89 -7.72 18.94
C GLY A 96 -17.04 -8.65 17.75
N VAL A 97 -15.99 -9.37 17.33
CA VAL A 97 -16.12 -10.30 16.20
C VAL A 97 -16.60 -11.67 16.66
N SER A 98 -17.79 -12.05 16.21
CA SER A 98 -18.17 -13.46 16.11
C SER A 98 -17.47 -14.06 14.91
N CYS A 99 -16.63 -15.07 15.13
CA CYS A 99 -16.01 -15.84 14.05
C CYS A 99 -17.10 -16.43 13.15
N PHE A 100 -17.07 -16.09 11.86
CA PHE A 100 -17.76 -16.79 10.79
C PHE A 100 -16.72 -17.37 9.83
#